data_AF-A0A7Z0NJG2-F1
#
_entry.id   AF-A0A7Z0NJG2-F1
#
_cell.length_a   1.000
_cell.length_b   1.000
_cell.length_c   1.000
_cell.angle_alpha   90.00
_cell.angle_beta   90.00
_cell.angle_gamma   90.00
#
_symmetry.space_group_name_H-M   'P 1'
#
loop_
_entity.id
_entity.type
_entity.pdbx_description
1 polymer ?
#
loop_
_entity_poly.entity_id
_entity_poly.type
_entity_poly.pdbx_seq_one_letter_code
_entity_poly.pdbx_strand_id
1 'polypeptide(L)'
;MARLSRLPIFAIVLLCLTLLLGSGGTASQAYAQSAPAQDVGAMLDKTQSSVTNIQERLKQKPQDIDDTGLVAIRDTLQEAQTVADDIVVKLEPELASVEARLKELGVPTVEAEEPADIAQQRAQLKKRQALLDSQIKLAKLMGVDARQGQDQISLLRRARFQAELGTRSQSLLVPSFWRDVARDAPRDMRRLNGLLKQLGANLKAVPTHVWSLALGMALLLLIVGETGRRGLGAFTVKHTKPARLRRSIFAFLTVVLYTIVPGLLATIMLFVMRWNGGLDQALNSFLEQSAALVYVAGFVAGLGMVLLSPARPSWRLPALSDGLARRLAWVPLVFAVTIVLAWLAQRALDLINATLSTTLLVNGIMTVLLNVLIGFTALSLRSSHQHKQGQSAQVDGPSMGSSMAAWVRAIPSVLVVVVSASLAAFLLGFIALSSLVAQEIIWLTLVVSTAYLLVVLVTDVFDSLVARVEQEQAADLLAAQQARTRCQVLVLVSGALRLMLILFAIALVLLPFGEDPGDWLRRRLGFLLVGFQIGEAQIRPASIAVTLVVLLVGAYSVRVMRSWISDQFLPVTRLDESMRTSAANLLGYLGYFAVIMIAVSSLGIGLERMAS
;
A
#
# COMPACT_ATOMS: atom_id res chain seq x y z
N MET A 1 25.37 -18.38 -36.31
CA MET A 1 24.96 -18.52 -34.90
C MET A 1 24.35 -17.22 -34.35
N ALA A 2 23.17 -16.79 -34.81
CA ALA A 2 22.62 -15.45 -34.48
C ALA A 2 21.08 -15.35 -34.38
N ARG A 3 20.37 -16.43 -34.03
CA ARG A 3 18.89 -16.41 -33.89
C ARG A 3 18.33 -16.82 -32.52
N LEU A 4 19.16 -17.19 -31.54
CA LEU A 4 18.68 -17.70 -30.23
C LEU A 4 18.42 -16.63 -29.14
N SER A 5 18.72 -15.35 -29.37
CA SER A 5 18.63 -14.33 -28.30
C SER A 5 17.33 -13.52 -28.25
N ARG A 6 16.33 -13.84 -29.08
CA ARG A 6 15.07 -13.06 -29.17
C ARG A 6 13.92 -13.57 -28.29
N LEU A 7 13.99 -14.83 -27.85
CA LEU A 7 12.99 -15.48 -27.01
C LEU A 7 13.14 -15.32 -25.49
N PRO A 8 14.30 -14.99 -24.87
CA PRO A 8 14.43 -15.15 -23.43
C PRO A 8 13.57 -14.13 -22.68
N ILE A 9 13.55 -12.84 -23.04
CA ILE A 9 12.93 -11.84 -22.15
C ILE A 9 11.40 -11.94 -22.09
N PHE A 10 10.73 -12.17 -23.22
CA PHE A 10 9.27 -12.37 -23.23
C PHE A 10 8.90 -13.71 -22.58
N ALA A 11 9.68 -14.77 -22.82
CA ALA A 11 9.50 -16.05 -22.13
C ALA A 11 9.82 -15.95 -20.63
N ILE A 12 10.74 -15.08 -20.20
CA ILE A 12 11.09 -14.85 -18.80
C ILE A 12 9.99 -14.06 -18.09
N VAL A 13 9.47 -13.00 -18.72
CA VAL A 13 8.31 -12.28 -18.18
C VAL A 13 7.10 -13.21 -18.11
N LEU A 14 6.85 -14.00 -19.16
CA LEU A 14 5.76 -14.98 -19.19
C LEU A 14 5.96 -16.09 -18.16
N LEU A 15 7.17 -16.65 -18.01
CA LEU A 15 7.50 -17.70 -17.04
C LEU A 15 7.39 -17.17 -15.60
N CYS A 16 7.91 -15.98 -15.32
CA CYS A 16 7.73 -15.31 -14.04
C CYS A 16 6.25 -15.00 -13.77
N LEU A 17 5.49 -14.55 -14.77
CA LEU A 17 4.05 -14.31 -14.66
C LEU A 17 3.30 -15.61 -14.39
N THR A 18 3.63 -16.71 -15.07
CA THR A 18 3.02 -18.03 -14.85
C THR A 18 3.43 -18.67 -13.52
N LEU A 19 4.64 -18.40 -13.01
CA LEU A 19 5.06 -18.82 -11.68
C LEU A 19 4.37 -18.00 -10.58
N LEU A 20 4.21 -16.69 -10.77
CA LEU A 20 3.42 -15.81 -9.89
C LEU A 20 1.92 -16.19 -9.88
N LEU A 21 1.35 -16.46 -11.05
CA LEU A 21 -0.04 -16.93 -11.21
C LEU A 21 -0.23 -18.36 -10.67
N GLY A 22 0.78 -19.23 -10.83
CA GLY A 22 0.78 -20.59 -10.31
C GLY A 22 0.90 -20.66 -8.78
N SER A 23 1.55 -19.68 -8.15
CA SER A 23 1.57 -19.49 -6.70
C SER A 23 0.36 -18.74 -6.13
N GLY A 24 -0.53 -18.25 -7.00
CA GLY A 24 -1.70 -17.42 -6.65
C GLY A 24 -3.02 -18.18 -6.46
N GLY A 25 -3.03 -19.51 -6.42
CA GLY A 25 -4.20 -20.29 -6.00
C GLY A 25 -4.11 -20.53 -4.50
N THR A 26 -4.92 -19.92 -3.65
CA THR A 26 -6.38 -19.95 -3.70
C THR A 26 -6.97 -18.56 -3.42
N ALA A 27 -7.36 -17.84 -4.47
CA ALA A 27 -8.49 -16.92 -4.32
C ALA A 27 -9.70 -17.80 -3.99
N SER A 28 -10.17 -17.75 -2.75
CA SER A 28 -11.48 -18.29 -2.39
C SER A 28 -12.49 -17.65 -3.34
N GLN A 29 -12.90 -18.39 -4.36
CA GLN A 29 -14.12 -18.06 -5.08
C GLN A 29 -15.23 -18.21 -4.06
N ALA A 30 -15.56 -17.11 -3.40
CA ALA A 30 -16.85 -16.95 -2.77
C ALA A 30 -17.87 -17.08 -3.89
N TYR A 31 -18.35 -18.30 -4.11
CA TYR A 31 -19.61 -18.51 -4.77
C TYR A 31 -20.59 -17.61 -4.03
N ALA A 32 -21.16 -16.64 -4.75
CA ALA A 32 -22.35 -15.94 -4.32
C ALA A 32 -23.48 -16.97 -4.33
N GLN A 33 -23.46 -17.86 -3.34
CA GLN A 33 -24.63 -18.56 -2.89
C GLN A 33 -25.48 -17.45 -2.29
N SER A 34 -26.55 -17.10 -2.99
CA SER A 34 -27.69 -16.41 -2.39
C SER A 34 -28.09 -17.23 -1.18
N ALA A 35 -27.56 -16.84 -0.02
CA ALA A 35 -27.93 -17.46 1.23
C ALA A 35 -29.45 -17.37 1.31
N PRO A 36 -30.15 -18.46 1.66
CA PRO A 36 -31.54 -18.33 2.08
C PRO A 36 -31.59 -17.27 3.18
N ALA A 37 -32.73 -16.62 3.40
CA ALA A 37 -32.94 -15.67 4.50
C ALA A 37 -32.64 -16.34 5.87
N GLN A 38 -31.36 -16.54 6.17
CA GLN A 38 -30.81 -16.99 7.41
C GLN A 38 -30.93 -15.79 8.32
N ASP A 39 -31.83 -16.00 9.27
CA ASP A 39 -32.25 -15.13 10.35
C ASP A 39 -31.28 -13.98 10.62
N VAL A 40 -31.62 -12.80 10.07
CA VAL A 40 -30.93 -11.54 10.38
C VAL A 40 -30.80 -11.39 11.89
N GLY A 41 -31.79 -11.85 12.67
CA GLY A 41 -31.72 -11.94 14.13
C GLY A 41 -30.55 -12.76 14.66
N ALA A 42 -30.29 -13.96 14.12
CA ALA A 42 -29.17 -14.81 14.57
C ALA A 42 -27.80 -14.20 14.22
N MET A 43 -27.70 -13.47 13.11
CA MET A 43 -26.48 -12.72 12.78
C MET A 43 -26.27 -11.53 13.73
N LEU A 44 -27.32 -10.78 14.06
CA LEU A 44 -27.24 -9.70 15.06
C LEU A 44 -26.85 -10.27 16.44
N ASP A 45 -27.46 -11.36 16.91
CA ASP A 45 -27.17 -11.95 18.22
C ASP A 45 -25.72 -12.45 18.33
N LYS A 46 -25.23 -13.11 17.28
CA LYS A 46 -23.83 -13.59 17.23
C LYS A 46 -22.83 -12.42 17.20
N THR A 47 -23.17 -11.35 16.49
CA THR A 47 -22.31 -10.17 16.39
C THR A 47 -22.33 -9.38 17.70
N GLN A 48 -23.52 -9.21 18.30
CA GLN A 48 -23.70 -8.55 19.59
C GLN A 48 -22.93 -9.25 20.70
N SER A 49 -23.08 -10.58 20.84
CA SER A 49 -22.34 -11.35 21.85
C SER A 49 -20.83 -11.24 21.68
N SER A 50 -20.34 -11.16 20.43
CA SER A 50 -18.92 -10.95 20.13
C SER A 50 -18.44 -9.56 20.57
N VAL A 51 -19.20 -8.51 20.23
CA VAL A 51 -18.88 -7.11 20.63
C VAL A 51 -18.92 -6.95 22.15
N THR A 52 -19.91 -7.51 22.83
CA THR A 52 -20.03 -7.43 24.30
C THR A 52 -18.87 -8.15 24.99
N ASN A 53 -18.49 -9.36 24.55
CA ASN A 53 -17.36 -10.11 25.11
C ASN A 53 -16.04 -9.34 24.91
N ILE A 54 -15.86 -8.72 23.74
CA ILE A 54 -14.72 -7.84 23.46
C ILE A 54 -14.68 -6.64 24.43
N GLN A 55 -15.81 -5.95 24.62
CA GLN A 55 -15.89 -4.81 25.52
C GLN A 55 -15.63 -5.21 26.98
N GLU A 56 -16.13 -6.36 27.42
CA GLU A 56 -15.84 -6.88 28.75
C GLU A 56 -14.35 -7.21 28.93
N ARG A 57 -13.71 -7.84 27.93
CA ARG A 57 -12.27 -8.08 27.95
C ARG A 57 -11.46 -6.79 28.02
N LEU A 58 -11.85 -5.77 27.25
CA LEU A 58 -11.22 -4.45 27.27
C LEU A 58 -11.37 -3.75 28.63
N LYS A 59 -12.50 -3.92 29.31
CA LYS A 59 -12.75 -3.34 30.65
C LYS A 59 -12.02 -4.09 31.77
N GLN A 60 -12.01 -5.42 31.73
CA GLN A 60 -11.52 -6.23 32.85
C GLN A 60 -10.00 -6.40 32.84
N LYS A 61 -9.38 -6.56 31.65
CA LYS A 61 -7.95 -6.89 31.54
C LYS A 61 -7.25 -6.18 30.37
N PRO A 62 -7.26 -4.84 30.33
CA PRO A 62 -6.59 -4.11 29.26
C PRO A 62 -5.06 -4.29 29.25
N GLN A 63 -4.44 -4.83 30.31
CA GLN A 63 -2.98 -5.08 30.36
C GLN A 63 -2.56 -6.48 29.90
N ASP A 64 -3.46 -7.47 29.90
CA ASP A 64 -3.15 -8.86 29.48
C ASP A 64 -3.26 -9.05 27.96
N ILE A 65 -3.80 -8.07 27.24
CA ILE A 65 -4.01 -8.14 25.79
C ILE A 65 -2.80 -7.52 25.09
N ASP A 66 -1.99 -8.38 24.47
CA ASP A 66 -0.88 -7.97 23.61
C ASP A 66 -1.37 -7.09 22.43
N ASP A 67 -0.48 -6.28 21.86
CA ASP A 67 -0.85 -5.32 20.81
C ASP A 67 -1.40 -6.02 19.56
N THR A 68 -0.90 -7.23 19.26
CA THR A 68 -1.45 -8.14 18.25
C THR A 68 -2.90 -8.52 18.54
N GLY A 69 -3.23 -8.75 19.81
CA GLY A 69 -4.58 -9.03 20.28
C GLY A 69 -5.49 -7.79 20.18
N LEU A 70 -4.98 -6.59 20.48
CA LEU A 70 -5.74 -5.34 20.32
C LEU A 70 -6.10 -5.06 18.85
N VAL A 71 -5.23 -5.44 17.91
CA VAL A 71 -5.51 -5.30 16.48
C VAL A 71 -6.54 -6.30 15.99
N ALA A 72 -6.44 -7.57 16.39
CA ALA A 72 -7.47 -8.56 16.09
C ALA A 72 -8.84 -8.10 16.62
N ILE A 73 -8.87 -7.53 17.83
CA ILE A 73 -10.08 -6.95 18.40
C ILE A 73 -10.58 -5.77 17.56
N ARG A 74 -9.72 -4.84 17.17
CA ARG A 74 -10.10 -3.71 16.31
C ARG A 74 -10.71 -4.20 14.99
N ASP A 75 -10.07 -5.17 14.34
CA ASP A 75 -10.54 -5.71 13.05
C ASP A 75 -11.92 -6.37 13.22
N THR A 76 -12.15 -7.12 14.29
CA THR A 76 -13.47 -7.69 14.60
C THR A 76 -14.53 -6.62 14.89
N LEU A 77 -14.17 -5.52 15.58
CA LEU A 77 -15.09 -4.39 15.78
C LEU A 77 -15.40 -3.67 14.47
N GLN A 78 -14.42 -3.56 13.57
CA GLN A 78 -14.61 -2.96 12.24
C GLN A 78 -15.51 -3.83 11.35
N GLU A 79 -15.37 -5.15 11.42
CA GLU A 79 -16.29 -6.08 10.76
C GLU A 79 -17.70 -5.96 11.33
N ALA A 80 -17.86 -5.95 12.66
CA ALA A 80 -19.15 -5.79 13.33
C ALA A 80 -19.85 -4.47 12.95
N GLN A 81 -19.09 -3.38 12.87
CA GLN A 81 -19.61 -2.09 12.40
C GLN A 81 -20.07 -2.17 10.94
N THR A 82 -19.30 -2.81 10.06
CA THR A 82 -19.64 -2.94 8.65
C THR A 82 -20.93 -3.76 8.47
N VAL A 83 -21.08 -4.83 9.25
CA VAL A 83 -22.29 -5.66 9.27
C VAL A 83 -23.49 -4.86 9.78
N ALA A 84 -23.33 -4.10 10.87
CA ALA A 84 -24.37 -3.22 11.40
C ALA A 84 -24.86 -2.20 10.35
N ASP A 85 -23.92 -1.52 9.69
CA ASP A 85 -24.23 -0.50 8.69
C ASP A 85 -24.96 -1.12 7.48
N ASP A 86 -24.54 -2.30 7.00
CA ASP A 86 -25.18 -3.02 5.89
C ASP A 86 -26.62 -3.47 6.23
N ILE A 87 -26.86 -3.91 7.47
CA ILE A 87 -28.20 -4.27 7.95
C ILE A 87 -29.13 -3.05 7.95
N VAL A 88 -28.65 -1.90 8.44
CA VAL A 88 -29.45 -0.66 8.45
C VAL A 88 -29.83 -0.26 7.02
N VAL A 89 -28.87 -0.26 6.10
CA VAL A 89 -29.10 0.09 4.68
C VAL A 89 -30.11 -0.86 4.02
N LYS A 90 -30.13 -2.15 4.40
CA LYS A 90 -31.08 -3.13 3.86
C LYS A 90 -32.48 -3.03 4.47
N LEU A 91 -32.59 -2.79 5.79
CA LEU A 91 -33.87 -2.85 6.50
C LEU A 91 -34.64 -1.52 6.48
N GLU A 92 -33.97 -0.37 6.39
CA GLU A 92 -34.64 0.94 6.30
C GLU A 92 -35.67 1.05 5.16
N PRO A 93 -35.39 0.64 3.90
CA PRO A 93 -36.40 0.67 2.85
C PRO A 93 -37.54 -0.32 3.08
N GLU A 94 -37.29 -1.48 3.72
CA GLU A 94 -38.35 -2.42 4.08
C GLU A 94 -39.29 -1.84 5.13
N LEU A 95 -38.73 -1.19 6.18
CA LEU A 95 -39.51 -0.51 7.21
C LEU A 95 -40.41 0.57 6.57
N ALA A 96 -39.84 1.41 5.71
CA ALA A 96 -40.59 2.46 5.00
C ALA A 96 -41.73 1.87 4.15
N SER A 97 -41.52 0.72 3.51
CA SER A 97 -42.56 0.04 2.72
C SER A 97 -43.71 -0.52 3.58
N VAL A 98 -43.40 -1.06 4.77
CA VAL A 98 -44.41 -1.58 5.71
C VAL A 98 -45.20 -0.43 6.31
N GLU A 99 -44.55 0.69 6.63
CA GLU A 99 -45.20 1.91 7.10
C GLU A 99 -46.12 2.53 6.06
N ALA A 100 -45.69 2.56 4.79
CA ALA A 100 -46.54 3.00 3.69
C ALA A 100 -47.81 2.13 3.55
N ARG A 101 -47.67 0.79 3.61
CA ARG A 101 -48.82 -0.13 3.57
C ARG A 101 -49.74 0.03 4.78
N LEU A 102 -49.20 0.21 5.98
CA LEU A 102 -50.00 0.49 7.18
C LEU A 102 -50.77 1.81 7.05
N LYS A 103 -50.18 2.81 6.39
CA LYS A 103 -50.83 4.10 6.11
C LYS A 103 -51.93 3.98 5.06
N GLU A 104 -51.75 3.15 4.03
CA GLU A 104 -52.79 2.82 3.03
C GLU A 104 -54.00 2.10 3.66
N LEU A 105 -53.76 1.24 4.66
CA LEU A 105 -54.82 0.53 5.39
C LEU A 105 -55.69 1.42 6.30
N GLY A 106 -55.27 2.66 6.57
CA GLY A 106 -56.02 3.62 7.39
C GLY A 106 -56.21 3.20 8.87
N VAL A 107 -56.81 4.10 9.65
CA VAL A 107 -57.19 3.87 11.05
C VAL A 107 -58.61 3.27 11.08
N PRO A 108 -58.90 2.22 11.88
CA PRO A 108 -60.25 1.68 11.96
C PRO A 108 -61.21 2.73 12.50
N THR A 109 -62.34 2.94 11.83
CA THR A 109 -63.41 3.84 12.27
C THR A 109 -64.27 3.14 13.33
N VAL A 110 -64.71 3.89 14.35
CA VAL A 110 -65.49 3.35 15.49
C VAL A 110 -66.89 2.86 15.08
N GLU A 111 -67.37 3.24 13.89
CA GLU A 111 -68.74 3.02 13.43
C GLU A 111 -68.92 1.83 12.46
N ALA A 112 -67.84 1.15 12.05
CA ALA A 112 -67.93 -0.02 11.16
C ALA A 112 -67.04 -1.18 11.67
N GLU A 113 -67.64 -2.35 11.83
CA GLU A 113 -66.94 -3.58 12.24
C GLU A 113 -65.90 -3.94 11.16
N GLU A 114 -64.62 -3.87 11.52
CA GLU A 114 -63.52 -4.16 10.59
C GLU A 114 -63.58 -5.63 10.16
N PRO A 115 -63.54 -5.94 8.85
CA PRO A 115 -63.48 -7.32 8.38
C PRO A 115 -62.29 -8.06 9.03
N ALA A 116 -62.53 -9.27 9.52
CA ALA A 116 -61.53 -10.06 10.27
C ALA A 116 -60.19 -10.21 9.51
N ASP A 117 -60.24 -10.29 8.18
CA ASP A 117 -59.05 -10.41 7.33
C ASP A 117 -58.19 -9.14 7.33
N ILE A 118 -58.81 -7.95 7.36
CA ILE A 118 -58.11 -6.65 7.40
C ILE A 118 -57.48 -6.44 8.78
N ALA A 119 -58.22 -6.81 9.83
CA ALA A 119 -57.70 -6.76 11.20
C ALA A 119 -56.49 -7.70 11.39
N GLN A 120 -56.54 -8.92 10.82
CA GLN A 120 -55.42 -9.86 10.80
C GLN A 120 -54.23 -9.32 10.00
N GLN A 121 -54.47 -8.75 8.83
CA GLN A 121 -53.42 -8.18 7.98
C GLN A 121 -52.73 -6.98 8.67
N ARG A 122 -53.51 -6.10 9.31
CA ARG A 122 -52.96 -4.98 10.10
C ARG A 122 -52.15 -5.48 11.29
N ALA A 123 -52.62 -6.51 12.00
CA ALA A 123 -51.87 -7.11 13.11
C ALA A 123 -50.53 -7.70 12.64
N GLN A 124 -50.51 -8.40 11.49
CA GLN A 124 -49.29 -8.94 10.90
C GLN A 124 -48.31 -7.84 10.48
N LEU A 125 -48.80 -6.77 9.84
CA LEU A 125 -47.96 -5.64 9.42
C LEU A 125 -47.38 -4.88 10.61
N LYS A 126 -48.16 -4.63 11.67
CA LYS A 126 -47.66 -4.03 12.92
C LYS A 126 -46.59 -4.90 13.59
N LYS A 127 -46.78 -6.22 13.61
CA LYS A 127 -45.78 -7.16 14.13
C LYS A 127 -44.48 -7.10 13.32
N ARG A 128 -44.57 -7.00 11.99
CA ARG A 128 -43.41 -6.86 11.11
C ARG A 128 -42.71 -5.51 11.27
N GLN A 129 -43.46 -4.41 11.40
CA GLN A 129 -42.90 -3.09 11.69
C GLN A 129 -42.10 -3.08 12.99
N ALA A 130 -42.67 -3.60 14.08
CA ALA A 130 -42.00 -3.66 15.38
C ALA A 130 -40.71 -4.49 15.33
N LEU A 131 -40.71 -5.61 14.59
CA LEU A 131 -39.52 -6.43 14.40
C LEU A 131 -38.43 -5.68 13.61
N LEU A 132 -38.77 -5.06 12.48
CA LEU A 132 -37.83 -4.30 11.66
C LEU A 132 -37.24 -3.11 12.43
N ASP A 133 -38.08 -2.34 13.13
CA ASP A 133 -37.64 -1.20 13.96
C ASP A 133 -36.70 -1.66 15.09
N SER A 134 -37.00 -2.78 15.75
CA SER A 134 -36.12 -3.35 16.78
C SER A 134 -34.75 -3.76 16.22
N GLN A 135 -34.72 -4.38 15.03
CA GLN A 135 -33.48 -4.81 14.39
C GLN A 135 -32.65 -3.62 13.92
N ILE A 136 -33.27 -2.58 13.36
CA ILE A 136 -32.59 -1.35 12.95
C ILE A 136 -31.99 -0.63 14.17
N LYS A 137 -32.75 -0.50 15.26
CA LYS A 137 -32.25 0.11 16.50
C LYS A 137 -31.09 -0.67 17.09
N LEU A 138 -31.18 -2.00 17.13
CA LEU A 138 -30.10 -2.86 17.61
C LEU A 138 -28.85 -2.74 16.73
N ALA A 139 -29.01 -2.74 15.40
CA ALA A 139 -27.91 -2.54 14.47
C ALA A 139 -27.25 -1.16 14.65
N LYS A 140 -28.04 -0.09 14.78
CA LYS A 140 -27.52 1.27 15.04
C LYS A 140 -26.75 1.34 16.37
N LEU A 141 -27.29 0.73 17.43
CA LEU A 141 -26.61 0.67 18.73
C LEU A 141 -25.28 -0.10 18.62
N MET A 142 -25.29 -1.26 17.97
CA MET A 142 -24.09 -2.08 17.74
C MET A 142 -23.03 -1.32 16.94
N GLY A 143 -23.43 -0.55 15.93
CA GLY A 143 -22.51 0.31 15.16
C GLY A 143 -21.86 1.38 16.04
N VAL A 144 -22.61 1.99 16.97
CA VAL A 144 -22.07 2.95 17.94
C VAL A 144 -21.13 2.27 18.93
N ASP A 145 -21.52 1.13 19.48
CA ASP A 145 -20.72 0.36 20.44
C ASP A 145 -19.39 -0.13 19.83
N ALA A 146 -19.43 -0.54 18.56
CA ALA A 146 -18.24 -0.91 17.81
C ALA A 146 -17.30 0.28 17.60
N ARG A 147 -17.82 1.45 17.25
CA ARG A 147 -17.05 2.70 17.13
C ARG A 147 -16.42 3.12 18.46
N GLN A 148 -17.19 3.09 19.56
CA GLN A 148 -16.67 3.40 20.89
C GLN A 148 -15.55 2.43 21.31
N GLY A 149 -15.68 1.14 20.98
CA GLY A 149 -14.63 0.15 21.21
C GLY A 149 -13.36 0.43 20.40
N GLN A 150 -13.48 0.82 19.13
CA GLN A 150 -12.35 1.23 18.30
C GLN A 150 -11.64 2.49 18.84
N ASP A 151 -12.40 3.47 19.33
CA ASP A 151 -11.86 4.68 19.94
C ASP A 151 -11.09 4.36 21.23
N GLN A 152 -11.64 3.49 22.09
CA GLN A 152 -10.96 3.01 23.30
C GLN A 152 -9.66 2.26 22.98
N ILE A 153 -9.66 1.39 21.97
CA ILE A 153 -8.44 0.71 21.51
C ILE A 153 -7.42 1.73 21.03
N SER A 154 -7.84 2.74 20.25
CA SER A 154 -6.95 3.79 19.76
C SER A 154 -6.34 4.60 20.91
N LEU A 155 -7.12 4.91 21.95
CA LEU A 155 -6.64 5.59 23.16
C LEU A 155 -5.66 4.74 23.95
N LEU A 156 -5.97 3.46 24.18
CA LEU A 156 -5.10 2.51 24.89
C LEU A 156 -3.77 2.34 24.17
N ARG A 157 -3.79 2.21 22.84
CA ARG A 157 -2.57 2.05 22.03
C ARG A 157 -1.75 3.33 21.98
N ARG A 158 -2.38 4.50 21.86
CA ARG A 158 -1.67 5.79 22.00
C ARG A 158 -1.02 5.94 23.37
N ALA A 159 -1.72 5.56 24.44
CA ALA A 159 -1.19 5.62 25.80
C ALA A 159 -0.02 4.65 25.99
N ARG A 160 -0.11 3.42 25.47
CA ARG A 160 0.99 2.45 25.47
C ARG A 160 2.19 2.93 24.68
N PHE A 161 1.96 3.43 23.47
CA PHE A 161 3.02 4.00 22.62
C PHE A 161 3.71 5.18 23.30
N GLN A 162 2.95 6.09 23.94
CA GLN A 162 3.52 7.20 24.72
C GLN A 162 4.32 6.68 25.93
N ALA A 163 3.84 5.64 26.60
CA ALA A 163 4.55 5.00 27.70
C ALA A 163 5.83 4.30 27.20
N GLU A 164 5.80 3.61 26.06
CA GLU A 164 6.97 2.96 25.44
C GLU A 164 8.01 3.98 24.94
N LEU A 165 7.58 5.10 24.37
CA LEU A 165 8.47 6.19 23.97
C LEU A 165 9.11 6.89 25.18
N GLY A 166 8.37 7.03 26.27
CA GLY A 166 8.81 7.73 27.49
C GLY A 166 9.55 6.86 28.49
N THR A 167 9.44 5.53 28.38
CA THR A 167 10.12 4.61 29.29
C THR A 167 11.60 4.49 28.92
N ARG A 168 12.46 4.81 29.89
CA ARG A 168 13.88 4.54 29.77
C ARG A 168 14.09 3.02 29.87
N SER A 169 14.28 2.37 28.72
CA SER A 169 14.72 0.97 28.72
C SER A 169 16.08 0.85 29.41
N GLN A 170 16.36 -0.30 30.04
CA GLN A 170 17.67 -0.52 30.66
C GLN A 170 18.76 -0.30 29.61
N SER A 171 19.61 0.70 29.82
CA SER A 171 20.65 1.04 28.84
C SER A 171 21.60 -0.16 28.69
N LEU A 172 21.92 -0.50 27.44
CA LEU A 172 22.88 -1.56 27.05
C LEU A 172 24.28 -1.34 27.64
N LEU A 173 24.56 -0.13 28.12
CA LEU A 173 25.81 0.27 28.77
C LEU A 173 25.88 -0.15 30.24
N VAL A 174 24.77 -0.58 30.85
CA VAL A 174 24.71 -0.92 32.28
C VAL A 174 25.10 -2.39 32.50
N PRO A 175 26.01 -2.71 33.43
CA PRO A 175 26.41 -4.10 33.71
C PRO A 175 25.28 -5.02 34.23
N SER A 176 24.17 -4.48 34.76
CA SER A 176 23.00 -5.28 35.17
C SER A 176 22.31 -5.94 33.98
N PHE A 177 22.18 -5.21 32.86
CA PHE A 177 21.56 -5.72 31.64
C PHE A 177 22.27 -6.97 31.12
N TRP A 178 23.61 -6.95 31.10
CA TRP A 178 24.41 -8.10 30.66
C TRP A 178 24.29 -9.31 31.59
N ARG A 179 24.05 -9.10 32.89
CA ARG A 179 23.78 -10.19 33.83
C ARG A 179 22.41 -10.83 33.58
N ASP A 180 21.40 -10.03 33.25
CA ASP A 180 20.07 -10.53 32.93
C ASP A 180 20.07 -11.29 31.59
N VAL A 181 20.74 -10.74 30.55
CA VAL A 181 20.97 -11.45 29.28
C VAL A 181 21.72 -12.77 29.50
N ALA A 182 22.80 -12.78 30.30
CA ALA A 182 23.54 -14.01 30.56
C ALA A 182 22.71 -15.07 31.30
N ARG A 183 21.75 -14.64 32.14
CA ARG A 183 20.82 -15.53 32.84
C ARG A 183 19.76 -16.11 31.91
N ASP A 184 19.22 -15.30 31.02
CA ASP A 184 18.08 -15.67 30.17
C ASP A 184 18.51 -16.36 28.86
N ALA A 185 19.70 -16.06 28.34
CA ALA A 185 20.22 -16.58 27.08
C ALA A 185 20.19 -18.12 26.96
N PRO A 186 20.55 -18.93 27.98
CA PRO A 186 20.47 -20.39 27.87
C PRO A 186 19.05 -20.92 27.69
N ARG A 187 18.02 -20.22 28.20
CA ARG A 187 16.61 -20.59 28.03
C ARG A 187 16.16 -20.27 26.61
N ASP A 188 16.45 -19.06 26.14
CA ASP A 188 16.05 -18.62 24.79
C ASP A 188 16.79 -19.43 23.71
N MET A 189 18.07 -19.76 23.93
CA MET A 189 18.84 -20.63 23.04
C MET A 189 18.26 -22.05 22.97
N ARG A 190 17.74 -22.59 24.08
CA ARG A 190 17.07 -23.91 24.07
C ARG A 190 15.78 -23.87 23.24
N ARG A 191 14.99 -22.79 23.33
CA ARG A 191 13.77 -22.62 22.53
C ARG A 191 14.09 -22.44 21.05
N LEU A 192 15.09 -21.63 20.72
CA LEU A 192 15.58 -21.45 19.35
C LEU A 192 16.08 -22.77 18.76
N ASN A 193 16.87 -23.54 19.52
CA ASN A 193 17.31 -24.87 19.10
C ASN A 193 16.16 -25.85 18.91
N GLY A 194 15.09 -25.74 19.70
CA GLY A 194 13.86 -26.50 19.51
C GLY A 194 13.23 -26.23 18.13
N LEU A 195 13.04 -24.95 17.79
CA LEU A 195 12.52 -24.54 16.49
C LEU A 195 13.43 -24.99 15.33
N LEU A 196 14.75 -24.80 15.47
CA LEU A 196 15.71 -25.21 14.44
C LEU A 196 15.73 -26.73 14.24
N LYS A 197 15.59 -27.52 15.31
CA LYS A 197 15.46 -28.98 15.22
C LYS A 197 14.16 -29.38 14.53
N GLN A 198 13.04 -28.72 14.83
CA GLN A 198 11.76 -28.97 14.17
C GLN A 198 11.82 -28.67 12.67
N LEU A 199 12.39 -27.52 12.29
CA LEU A 199 12.64 -27.14 10.89
C LEU A 199 13.57 -28.14 10.20
N GLY A 200 14.68 -28.52 10.85
CA GLY A 200 15.63 -29.49 10.31
C GLY A 200 15.06 -30.89 10.15
N ALA A 201 14.21 -31.34 11.07
CA ALA A 201 13.50 -32.61 10.98
C ALA A 201 12.51 -32.60 9.81
N ASN A 202 11.73 -31.51 9.64
CA ASN A 202 10.82 -31.36 8.51
C ASN A 202 11.56 -31.34 7.17
N LEU A 203 12.68 -30.61 7.06
CA LEU A 203 13.48 -30.57 5.83
C LEU A 203 14.10 -31.92 5.47
N LYS A 204 14.54 -32.70 6.46
CA LYS A 204 15.06 -34.07 6.26
C LYS A 204 13.98 -35.05 5.84
N ALA A 205 12.74 -34.84 6.27
CA ALA A 205 11.60 -35.67 5.90
C ALA A 205 11.08 -35.38 4.48
N VAL A 206 11.59 -34.34 3.79
CA VAL A 206 11.22 -34.05 2.40
C VAL A 206 11.90 -35.04 1.45
N PRO A 207 11.15 -35.67 0.54
CA PRO A 207 11.73 -36.58 -0.45
C PRO A 207 12.79 -35.92 -1.34
N THR A 208 13.82 -36.67 -1.73
CA THR A 208 14.91 -36.18 -2.61
C THR A 208 14.43 -35.68 -3.97
N HIS A 209 13.34 -36.24 -4.51
CA HIS A 209 12.78 -35.77 -5.78
C HIS A 209 12.24 -34.33 -5.68
N VAL A 210 11.61 -33.96 -4.56
CA VAL A 210 11.12 -32.59 -4.30
C VAL A 210 12.29 -31.62 -4.22
N TRP A 211 13.36 -32.00 -3.52
CA TRP A 211 14.60 -31.20 -3.48
C TRP A 211 15.24 -31.03 -4.85
N SER A 212 15.28 -32.10 -5.65
CA SER A 212 15.84 -32.04 -7.01
C SER A 212 15.01 -31.14 -7.94
N LEU A 213 13.68 -31.19 -7.84
CA LEU A 213 12.77 -30.31 -8.57
C LEU A 213 12.95 -28.85 -8.14
N ALA A 214 12.99 -28.59 -6.82
CA ALA A 214 13.19 -27.27 -6.27
C ALA A 214 14.54 -26.67 -6.68
N LEU A 215 15.62 -27.47 -6.63
CA LEU A 215 16.95 -27.05 -7.07
C LEU A 215 16.98 -26.78 -8.59
N GLY A 216 16.31 -27.62 -9.38
CA GLY A 216 16.17 -27.43 -10.83
C GLY A 216 15.43 -26.12 -11.17
N MET A 217 14.32 -25.85 -10.49
CA MET A 217 13.57 -24.59 -10.63
C MET A 217 14.38 -23.38 -10.17
N ALA A 218 15.07 -23.48 -9.03
CA ALA A 218 15.93 -22.41 -8.51
C ALA A 218 17.09 -22.09 -9.46
N LEU A 219 17.76 -23.11 -9.99
CA LEU A 219 18.85 -22.95 -10.96
C LEU A 219 18.34 -22.33 -12.26
N LEU A 220 17.21 -22.81 -12.79
CA LEU A 220 16.58 -22.25 -13.96
C LEU A 220 16.24 -20.76 -13.75
N LEU A 221 15.65 -20.43 -12.61
CA LEU A 221 15.29 -19.06 -12.24
C LEU A 221 16.52 -18.15 -12.12
N LEU A 222 17.62 -18.64 -11.54
CA LEU A 222 18.89 -17.90 -11.46
C LEU A 222 19.52 -17.67 -12.84
N ILE A 223 19.54 -18.69 -13.70
CA ILE A 223 20.05 -18.58 -15.07
C ILE A 223 19.21 -17.59 -15.88
N VAL A 224 17.88 -17.71 -15.80
CA VAL A 224 16.90 -16.80 -16.40
C VAL A 224 17.13 -15.38 -15.89
N GLY A 225 17.25 -15.20 -14.58
CA GLY A 225 17.43 -13.91 -13.94
C GLY A 225 18.72 -13.23 -14.41
N GLU A 226 19.85 -13.95 -14.37
CA GLU A 226 21.14 -13.41 -14.78
C GLU A 226 21.20 -13.12 -16.28
N THR A 227 20.61 -13.99 -17.10
CA THR A 227 20.51 -13.77 -18.55
C THR A 227 19.63 -12.56 -18.85
N GLY A 228 18.51 -12.41 -18.15
CA GLY A 228 17.64 -11.23 -18.21
C GLY A 228 18.40 -9.96 -17.84
N ARG A 229 19.14 -9.97 -16.71
CA ARG A 229 19.94 -8.83 -16.24
C ARG A 229 20.99 -8.38 -17.25
N ARG A 230 21.74 -9.33 -17.83
CA ARG A 230 22.75 -9.05 -18.86
C ARG A 230 22.12 -8.58 -20.18
N GLY A 231 21.00 -9.20 -20.57
CA GLY A 231 20.27 -8.91 -21.80
C GLY A 231 19.47 -7.60 -21.77
N LEU A 232 19.11 -7.11 -20.58
CA LEU A 232 18.27 -5.92 -20.39
C LEU A 232 18.83 -4.67 -21.07
N GLY A 233 20.14 -4.48 -21.00
CA GLY A 233 20.82 -3.38 -21.67
C GLY A 233 20.69 -3.45 -23.19
N ALA A 234 20.93 -4.61 -23.78
CA ALA A 234 20.81 -4.80 -25.23
C ALA A 234 19.35 -4.73 -25.70
N PHE A 235 18.41 -5.26 -24.92
CA PHE A 235 16.98 -5.25 -25.22
C PHE A 235 16.42 -3.82 -25.27
N THR A 236 16.73 -3.01 -24.25
CA THR A 236 16.28 -1.61 -24.15
C THR A 236 16.92 -0.73 -25.23
N VAL A 237 18.19 -0.97 -25.60
CA VAL A 237 18.83 -0.29 -26.75
C VAL A 237 18.13 -0.62 -28.07
N LYS A 238 17.67 -1.86 -28.25
CA LYS A 238 17.08 -2.32 -29.52
C LYS A 238 15.62 -1.91 -29.72
N HIS A 239 14.82 -1.84 -28.66
CA HIS A 239 13.37 -1.62 -28.77
C HIS A 239 12.92 -0.18 -28.46
N THR A 240 13.82 0.67 -27.94
CA THR A 240 13.47 2.02 -27.50
C THR A 240 14.33 3.06 -28.21
N LYS A 241 13.73 3.86 -29.09
CA LYS A 241 14.42 4.92 -29.85
C LYS A 241 14.86 6.12 -28.96
N PRO A 242 14.02 6.67 -28.07
CA PRO A 242 14.43 7.81 -27.24
C PRO A 242 15.42 7.38 -26.15
N ALA A 243 16.53 8.11 -26.03
CA ALA A 243 17.59 7.81 -25.07
C ALA A 243 17.15 7.92 -23.60
N ARG A 244 16.12 8.74 -23.29
CA ARG A 244 15.57 8.92 -21.93
C ARG A 244 14.67 7.76 -21.51
N LEU A 245 13.67 7.42 -22.32
CA LEU A 245 12.78 6.26 -22.11
C LEU A 245 13.55 4.94 -21.92
N ARG A 246 14.68 4.78 -22.62
CA ARG A 246 15.55 3.63 -22.43
C ARG A 246 16.06 3.49 -20.99
N ARG A 247 16.39 4.61 -20.33
CA ARG A 247 16.94 4.63 -18.96
C ARG A 247 15.88 4.30 -17.93
N SER A 248 14.70 4.89 -18.03
CA SER A 248 13.59 4.64 -17.08
C SER A 248 13.00 3.23 -17.22
N ILE A 249 12.84 2.70 -18.43
CA ILE A 249 12.41 1.29 -18.62
C ILE A 249 13.46 0.32 -18.06
N PHE A 250 14.74 0.57 -18.32
CA PHE A 250 15.81 -0.27 -17.75
C PHE A 250 15.81 -0.22 -16.23
N ALA A 251 15.66 0.98 -15.65
CA ALA A 251 15.56 1.19 -14.22
C ALA A 251 14.41 0.37 -13.62
N PHE A 252 13.20 0.55 -14.15
CA PHE A 252 12.00 -0.17 -13.71
C PHE A 252 12.17 -1.69 -13.80
N LEU A 253 12.60 -2.18 -14.97
CA LEU A 253 12.71 -3.63 -15.21
C LEU A 253 13.83 -4.27 -14.37
N THR A 254 14.88 -3.52 -14.05
CA THR A 254 15.93 -3.96 -13.11
C THR A 254 15.36 -4.10 -11.70
N VAL A 255 14.59 -3.11 -11.20
CA VAL A 255 13.94 -3.22 -9.87
C VAL A 255 13.04 -4.46 -9.83
N VAL A 256 12.20 -4.66 -10.84
CA VAL A 256 11.31 -5.84 -10.94
C VAL A 256 12.11 -7.14 -10.87
N LEU A 257 13.22 -7.23 -11.58
CA LEU A 257 14.07 -8.43 -11.59
C LEU A 257 14.70 -8.69 -10.20
N TYR A 258 15.21 -7.64 -9.56
CA TYR A 258 15.78 -7.73 -8.22
C TYR A 258 14.73 -8.06 -7.15
N THR A 259 13.45 -7.75 -7.37
CA THR A 259 12.33 -8.14 -6.49
C THR A 259 11.89 -9.59 -6.73
N ILE A 260 11.63 -9.96 -7.99
CA ILE A 260 10.99 -11.24 -8.34
C ILE A 260 11.94 -12.42 -8.15
N VAL A 261 13.21 -12.33 -8.57
CA VAL A 261 14.14 -13.48 -8.51
C VAL A 261 14.37 -13.98 -7.08
N PRO A 262 14.80 -13.15 -6.11
CA PRO A 262 14.98 -13.63 -4.74
C PRO A 262 13.65 -13.99 -4.07
N GLY A 263 12.58 -13.27 -4.38
CA GLY A 263 11.25 -13.57 -3.85
C GLY A 263 10.74 -14.96 -4.27
N LEU A 264 10.83 -15.29 -5.57
CA LEU A 264 10.46 -16.61 -6.08
C LEU A 264 11.36 -17.71 -5.53
N LEU A 265 12.66 -17.46 -5.33
CA LEU A 265 13.54 -18.41 -4.63
C LEU A 265 13.05 -18.71 -3.21
N ALA A 266 12.64 -17.68 -2.47
CA ALA A 266 12.07 -17.85 -1.14
C ALA A 266 10.73 -18.60 -1.19
N THR A 267 9.89 -18.35 -2.19
CA THR A 267 8.64 -19.10 -2.41
C THR A 267 8.89 -20.57 -2.73
N ILE A 268 9.89 -20.89 -3.56
CA ILE A 268 10.30 -22.27 -3.84
C ILE A 268 10.77 -22.95 -2.54
N MET A 269 11.57 -22.25 -1.73
CA MET A 269 12.02 -22.78 -0.43
C MET A 269 10.84 -23.02 0.53
N LEU A 270 9.89 -22.09 0.58
CA LEU A 270 8.67 -22.23 1.38
C LEU A 270 7.82 -23.43 0.92
N PHE A 271 7.70 -23.67 -0.38
CA PHE A 271 7.03 -24.84 -0.92
C PHE A 271 7.69 -26.15 -0.44
N VAL A 272 9.03 -26.22 -0.49
CA VAL A 272 9.79 -27.36 0.04
C VAL A 272 9.51 -27.57 1.53
N MET A 273 9.49 -26.50 2.33
CA MET A 273 9.25 -26.57 3.77
C MET A 273 7.83 -27.03 4.12
N ARG A 274 6.84 -26.69 3.29
CA ARG A 274 5.42 -27.04 3.50
C ARG A 274 5.03 -28.40 2.95
N TRP A 275 5.91 -29.08 2.20
CA TRP A 275 5.59 -30.31 1.49
C TRP A 275 4.92 -31.39 2.37
N ASN A 276 5.42 -31.59 3.58
CA ASN A 276 4.90 -32.63 4.49
C ASN A 276 3.68 -32.20 5.32
N GLY A 277 3.21 -30.95 5.24
CA GLY A 277 2.05 -30.46 5.99
C GLY A 277 2.17 -30.44 7.52
N GLY A 278 3.27 -30.93 8.10
CA GLY A 278 3.50 -31.07 9.55
C GLY A 278 4.06 -29.82 10.25
N LEU A 279 3.85 -28.63 9.70
CA LEU A 279 4.27 -27.37 10.34
C LEU A 279 3.16 -26.84 11.24
N ASP A 280 3.52 -26.42 12.44
CA ASP A 280 2.61 -25.68 13.33
C ASP A 280 2.12 -24.39 12.66
N GLN A 281 0.90 -23.94 12.98
CA GLN A 281 0.28 -22.78 12.32
C GLN A 281 1.08 -21.49 12.52
N ALA A 282 1.67 -21.30 13.70
CA ALA A 282 2.53 -20.15 14.00
C ALA A 282 3.82 -20.17 13.17
N LEU A 283 4.44 -21.35 13.02
CA LEU A 283 5.64 -21.54 12.21
C LEU A 283 5.35 -21.38 10.71
N ASN A 284 4.21 -21.89 10.22
CA ASN A 284 3.80 -21.69 8.83
C ASN A 284 3.58 -20.20 8.54
N SER A 285 2.90 -19.48 9.43
CA SER A 285 2.72 -18.04 9.33
C SER A 285 4.06 -17.30 9.33
N PHE A 286 5.01 -17.69 10.19
CA PHE A 286 6.37 -17.12 10.20
C PHE A 286 7.08 -17.32 8.85
N LEU A 287 6.99 -18.51 8.25
CA LEU A 287 7.62 -18.81 6.96
C LEU A 287 7.01 -18.02 5.81
N GLU A 288 5.69 -17.92 5.75
CA GLU A 288 4.99 -17.11 4.74
C GLU A 288 5.42 -15.63 4.81
N GLN A 289 5.51 -15.11 6.03
CA GLN A 289 5.99 -13.75 6.26
C GLN A 289 7.46 -13.61 5.85
N SER A 290 8.31 -14.58 6.20
CA SER A 290 9.73 -14.58 5.80
C SER A 290 9.90 -14.52 4.28
N ALA A 291 9.11 -15.28 3.52
CA ALA A 291 9.15 -15.28 2.07
C ALA A 291 8.71 -13.92 1.50
N ALA A 292 7.63 -13.33 2.02
CA ALA A 292 7.18 -12.00 1.63
C ALA A 292 8.25 -10.91 1.87
N LEU A 293 8.99 -11.03 2.98
CA LEU A 293 10.09 -10.10 3.28
C LEU A 293 11.24 -10.17 2.27
N VAL A 294 11.52 -11.34 1.68
CA VAL A 294 12.56 -11.47 0.66
C VAL A 294 12.20 -10.67 -0.61
N TYR A 295 10.91 -10.58 -0.98
CA TYR A 295 10.46 -9.69 -2.06
C TYR A 295 10.76 -8.23 -1.73
N VAL A 296 10.42 -7.79 -0.52
CA VAL A 296 10.68 -6.41 -0.06
C VAL A 296 12.18 -6.11 -0.07
N ALA A 297 13.01 -7.05 0.37
CA ALA A 297 14.46 -6.93 0.35
C ALA A 297 14.99 -6.74 -1.08
N GLY A 298 14.52 -7.58 -2.00
CA GLY A 298 14.84 -7.50 -3.41
C GLY A 298 14.45 -6.14 -4.01
N PHE A 299 13.27 -5.64 -3.63
CA PHE A 299 12.81 -4.31 -4.01
C PHE A 299 13.73 -3.18 -3.51
N VAL A 300 14.07 -3.18 -2.20
CA VAL A 300 14.97 -2.17 -1.60
C VAL A 300 16.35 -2.21 -2.26
N ALA A 301 16.92 -3.40 -2.45
CA ALA A 301 18.22 -3.58 -3.08
C ALA A 301 18.20 -3.12 -4.55
N GLY A 302 17.17 -3.52 -5.31
CA GLY A 302 16.99 -3.13 -6.71
C GLY A 302 16.84 -1.62 -6.88
N LEU A 303 16.02 -0.99 -6.04
CA LEU A 303 15.77 0.44 -6.06
C LEU A 303 17.07 1.22 -5.76
N GLY A 304 17.83 0.85 -4.72
CA GLY A 304 19.10 1.52 -4.42
C GLY A 304 20.15 1.33 -5.53
N MET A 305 20.28 0.11 -6.08
CA MET A 305 21.23 -0.18 -7.17
C MET A 305 20.92 0.61 -8.44
N VAL A 306 19.65 0.80 -8.77
CA VAL A 306 19.19 1.55 -9.95
C VAL A 306 19.39 3.06 -9.77
N LEU A 307 19.07 3.60 -8.59
CA LEU A 307 19.29 5.02 -8.31
C LEU A 307 20.79 5.38 -8.32
N LEU A 308 21.66 4.52 -7.80
CA LEU A 308 23.11 4.73 -7.80
C LEU A 308 23.74 4.46 -9.17
N SER A 309 23.27 3.44 -9.90
CA SER A 309 23.80 2.96 -11.19
C SER A 309 25.34 3.04 -11.27
N PRO A 310 26.08 2.33 -10.40
CA PRO A 310 27.53 2.49 -10.25
C PRO A 310 28.32 2.07 -11.50
N ALA A 311 27.80 1.12 -12.28
CA ALA A 311 28.43 0.59 -13.48
C ALA A 311 28.16 1.42 -14.75
N ARG A 312 27.12 2.27 -14.76
CA ARG A 312 26.71 3.05 -15.94
C ARG A 312 26.38 4.50 -15.56
N PRO A 313 27.38 5.41 -15.53
CA PRO A 313 27.19 6.81 -15.17
C PRO A 313 26.14 7.53 -16.02
N SER A 314 26.13 7.26 -17.33
CA SER A 314 25.19 7.87 -18.27
C SER A 314 23.75 7.37 -18.13
N TRP A 315 23.49 6.35 -17.32
CA TRP A 315 22.15 5.79 -17.07
C TRP A 315 21.62 6.18 -15.68
N ARG A 316 22.40 6.95 -14.90
CA ARG A 316 22.01 7.43 -13.58
C ARG A 316 20.89 8.46 -13.71
N LEU A 317 19.81 8.25 -12.94
CA LEU A 317 18.67 9.16 -12.87
C LEU A 317 18.99 10.40 -12.01
N PRO A 318 19.48 10.25 -10.77
CA PRO A 318 19.93 11.39 -9.96
C PRO A 318 21.34 11.89 -10.33
N ALA A 319 21.57 13.20 -10.23
CA ALA A 319 22.85 13.84 -10.54
C ALA A 319 23.91 13.65 -9.42
N LEU A 320 24.31 12.40 -9.15
CA LEU A 320 25.38 12.06 -8.19
C LEU A 320 26.76 12.03 -8.88
N SER A 321 27.83 12.22 -8.11
CA SER A 321 29.20 12.03 -8.60
C SER A 321 29.54 10.55 -8.75
N ASP A 322 30.39 10.20 -9.71
CA ASP A 322 30.77 8.79 -9.96
C ASP A 322 31.55 8.16 -8.80
N GLY A 323 32.36 8.97 -8.10
CA GLY A 323 33.08 8.54 -6.90
C GLY A 323 32.11 8.15 -5.77
N LEU A 324 31.05 8.93 -5.56
CA LEU A 324 30.04 8.63 -4.55
C LEU A 324 29.25 7.37 -4.90
N ALA A 325 28.83 7.24 -6.16
CA ALA A 325 28.05 6.08 -6.61
C ALA A 325 28.80 4.75 -6.43
N ARG A 326 30.12 4.74 -6.70
CA ARG A 326 30.96 3.55 -6.45
C ARG A 326 31.16 3.27 -4.96
N ARG A 327 31.38 4.31 -4.14
CA ARG A 327 31.52 4.17 -2.68
C ARG A 327 30.27 3.61 -2.03
N LEU A 328 29.08 3.99 -2.53
CA LEU A 328 27.80 3.55 -1.99
C LEU A 328 27.24 2.28 -2.65
N ALA A 329 27.94 1.68 -3.62
CA ALA A 329 27.42 0.56 -4.41
C ALA A 329 27.06 -0.69 -3.59
N TRP A 330 27.74 -0.92 -2.46
CA TRP A 330 27.49 -2.05 -1.57
C TRP A 330 26.34 -1.80 -0.59
N VAL A 331 26.01 -0.53 -0.32
CA VAL A 331 25.06 -0.14 0.72
C VAL A 331 23.66 -0.69 0.44
N PRO A 332 23.04 -0.55 -0.76
CA PRO A 332 21.68 -1.04 -0.97
C PRO A 332 21.49 -2.52 -0.63
N LEU A 333 22.48 -3.35 -0.95
CA LEU A 333 22.45 -4.78 -0.67
C LEU A 333 22.53 -5.03 0.84
N VAL A 334 23.52 -4.44 1.52
CA VAL A 334 23.65 -4.59 2.97
C VAL A 334 22.44 -4.03 3.69
N PHE A 335 21.87 -2.93 3.23
CA PHE A 335 20.65 -2.32 3.77
C PHE A 335 19.46 -3.28 3.69
N ALA A 336 19.23 -3.86 2.51
CA ALA A 336 18.17 -4.83 2.31
C ALA A 336 18.34 -6.08 3.19
N VAL A 337 19.57 -6.61 3.28
CA VAL A 337 19.87 -7.77 4.14
C VAL A 337 19.67 -7.44 5.62
N THR A 338 20.14 -6.28 6.09
CA THR A 338 19.97 -5.86 7.49
C THR A 338 18.50 -5.67 7.85
N ILE A 339 17.68 -5.09 6.97
CA ILE A 339 16.22 -4.96 7.21
C ILE A 339 15.57 -6.34 7.36
N VAL A 340 15.86 -7.27 6.44
CA VAL A 340 15.32 -8.63 6.51
C VAL A 340 15.77 -9.32 7.78
N LEU A 341 17.05 -9.24 8.12
CA LEU A 341 17.60 -9.89 9.30
C LEU A 341 16.99 -9.32 10.58
N ALA A 342 16.82 -8.00 10.67
CA ALA A 342 16.20 -7.34 11.80
C ALA A 342 14.76 -7.82 11.99
N TRP A 343 13.96 -7.82 10.92
CA TRP A 343 12.58 -8.29 10.97
C TRP A 343 12.45 -9.79 11.26
N LEU A 344 13.27 -10.64 10.62
CA LEU A 344 13.26 -12.08 10.88
C LEU A 344 13.65 -12.39 12.31
N ALA A 345 14.63 -11.66 12.86
CA ALA A 345 15.03 -11.80 14.25
C ALA A 345 13.90 -11.42 15.20
N GLN A 346 13.22 -10.29 14.96
CA GLN A 346 12.04 -9.89 15.74
C GLN A 346 10.94 -10.96 15.71
N ARG A 347 10.57 -11.41 14.51
CA ARG A 347 9.53 -12.44 14.37
C ARG A 347 9.91 -13.79 14.95
N ALA A 348 11.18 -14.15 14.91
CA ALA A 348 11.67 -15.36 15.55
C ALA A 348 11.63 -15.23 17.09
N LEU A 349 11.94 -14.05 17.64
CA LEU A 349 11.85 -13.77 19.07
C LEU A 349 10.40 -13.84 19.57
N ASP A 350 9.46 -13.29 18.80
CA ASP A 350 8.02 -13.37 19.09
C ASP A 350 7.57 -14.85 19.09
N LEU A 351 7.99 -15.62 18.09
CA LEU A 351 7.63 -17.03 17.94
C LEU A 351 8.14 -17.92 19.09
N ILE A 352 9.33 -17.66 19.63
CA ILE A 352 9.85 -18.37 20.82
C ILE A 352 9.37 -17.76 22.14
N ASN A 353 8.59 -16.69 22.10
CA ASN A 353 8.20 -15.89 23.26
C ASN A 353 9.44 -15.54 24.11
N ALA A 354 10.45 -14.95 23.45
CA ALA A 354 11.76 -14.67 24.01
C ALA A 354 11.68 -13.75 25.22
N THR A 355 12.69 -13.82 26.08
CA THR A 355 12.74 -12.97 27.25
C THR A 355 12.99 -11.51 26.85
N LEU A 356 12.40 -10.56 27.59
CA LEU A 356 12.50 -9.12 27.32
C LEU A 356 13.97 -8.67 27.15
N SER A 357 14.88 -9.18 27.98
CA SER A 357 16.33 -8.93 27.92
C SER A 357 16.93 -9.24 26.54
N THR A 358 16.58 -10.40 25.98
CA THR A 358 17.04 -10.87 24.67
C THR A 358 16.42 -10.07 23.53
N THR A 359 15.13 -9.75 23.64
CA THR A 359 14.43 -8.92 22.65
C THR A 359 15.04 -7.52 22.57
N LEU A 360 15.31 -6.89 23.72
CA LEU A 360 15.98 -5.59 23.79
C LEU A 360 17.40 -5.62 23.24
N LEU A 361 18.17 -6.68 23.51
CA LEU A 361 19.54 -6.84 22.97
C LEU A 361 19.52 -6.88 21.44
N VAL A 362 18.71 -7.78 20.87
CA VAL A 362 18.63 -7.98 19.42
C VAL A 362 18.10 -6.72 18.73
N ASN A 363 17.01 -6.13 19.24
CA ASN A 363 16.48 -4.86 18.73
C ASN A 363 17.50 -3.73 18.83
N GLY A 364 18.28 -3.69 19.90
CA GLY A 364 19.32 -2.69 20.08
C GLY A 364 20.45 -2.80 19.06
N ILE A 365 20.96 -4.02 18.86
CA ILE A 365 22.00 -4.30 17.86
C ILE A 365 21.51 -3.92 16.45
N MET A 366 20.28 -4.33 16.09
CA MET A 366 19.70 -4.02 14.78
C MET A 366 19.48 -2.53 14.56
N THR A 367 18.99 -1.83 15.60
CA THR A 367 18.82 -0.37 15.57
C THR A 367 20.14 0.34 15.36
N VAL A 368 21.23 -0.08 16.04
CA VAL A 368 22.56 0.49 15.84
C VAL A 368 23.07 0.22 14.42
N LEU A 369 22.97 -1.02 13.94
CA LEU A 369 23.40 -1.38 12.58
C LEU A 369 22.69 -0.53 11.51
N LEU A 370 21.37 -0.36 11.63
CA LEU A 370 20.60 0.49 10.73
C LEU A 370 21.00 1.96 10.85
N ASN A 371 21.11 2.52 12.06
CA ASN A 371 21.53 3.91 12.26
C ASN A 371 22.94 4.18 11.71
N VAL A 372 23.89 3.27 11.91
CA VAL A 372 25.25 3.39 11.37
C VAL A 372 25.21 3.38 9.84
N LEU A 373 24.42 2.50 9.23
CA LEU A 373 24.31 2.41 7.78
C LEU A 373 23.63 3.65 7.18
N ILE A 374 22.54 4.13 7.79
CA ILE A 374 21.88 5.39 7.41
C ILE A 374 22.85 6.57 7.59
N GLY A 375 23.52 6.65 8.74
CA GLY A 375 24.49 7.71 9.04
C GLY A 375 25.65 7.74 8.05
N PHE A 376 26.21 6.59 7.70
CA PHE A 376 27.25 6.46 6.69
C PHE A 376 26.79 6.98 5.32
N THR A 377 25.56 6.64 4.90
CA THR A 377 25.00 7.17 3.64
C THR A 377 24.80 8.68 3.68
N ALA A 378 24.27 9.22 4.79
CA ALA A 378 24.01 10.64 4.98
C ALA A 378 25.30 11.48 4.97
N LEU A 379 26.34 11.00 5.66
CA LEU A 379 27.67 11.63 5.70
C LEU A 379 28.36 11.58 4.32
N SER A 380 28.25 10.45 3.63
CA SER A 380 28.80 10.30 2.27
C SER A 380 28.12 11.25 1.28
N LEU A 381 26.79 11.42 1.37
CA LEU A 381 26.05 12.39 0.59
C LEU A 381 26.48 13.83 0.92
N ARG A 382 26.51 14.20 2.21
CA ARG A 382 26.90 15.54 2.67
C ARG A 382 28.30 15.93 2.20
N SER A 383 29.30 15.05 2.40
CA SER A 383 30.68 15.31 1.99
C SER A 383 30.81 15.52 0.48
N SER A 384 30.09 14.75 -0.34
CA SER A 384 30.10 14.96 -1.79
C SER A 384 29.45 16.28 -2.23
N HIS A 385 28.42 16.76 -1.52
CA HIS A 385 27.82 18.06 -1.81
C HIS A 385 28.74 19.23 -1.44
N GLN A 386 29.48 19.12 -0.33
CA GLN A 386 30.46 20.13 0.09
C GLN A 386 31.66 20.22 -0.87
N HIS A 387 32.16 19.09 -1.39
CA HIS A 387 33.25 19.10 -2.37
C HIS A 387 32.86 19.75 -3.70
N LYS A 388 31.62 19.54 -4.17
CA LYS A 388 31.11 20.24 -5.36
C LYS A 388 31.02 21.76 -5.13
N GLN A 389 30.67 22.20 -3.93
CA GLN A 389 30.59 23.62 -3.58
C GLN A 389 31.95 24.31 -3.59
N GLY A 390 33.00 23.66 -3.07
CA GLY A 390 34.36 24.19 -3.12
C GLY A 390 34.90 24.36 -4.54
N GLN A 391 34.44 23.55 -5.49
CA GLN A 391 34.83 23.65 -6.91
C GLN A 391 33.96 24.66 -7.68
N SER A 392 32.65 24.73 -7.42
CA SER A 392 31.74 25.67 -8.11
C SER A 392 31.89 27.12 -7.62
N ALA A 393 32.25 27.34 -6.35
CA ALA A 393 32.53 28.69 -5.83
C ALA A 393 33.80 29.33 -6.44
N GLN A 394 34.61 28.53 -7.13
CA GLN A 394 35.83 28.99 -7.80
C GLN A 394 35.62 29.31 -9.29
N VAL A 395 34.45 28.97 -9.87
CA VAL A 395 34.18 29.09 -11.31
C VAL A 395 33.03 30.03 -11.66
N ASP A 396 32.00 30.21 -10.81
CA ASP A 396 30.85 31.08 -11.14
C ASP A 396 30.40 31.99 -9.98
N GLY A 397 30.15 33.28 -10.29
CA GLY A 397 29.55 34.28 -9.39
C GLY A 397 28.10 33.97 -9.01
N PRO A 398 27.46 34.78 -8.13
CA PRO A 398 26.22 34.42 -7.45
C PRO A 398 25.03 34.32 -8.43
N SER A 399 24.68 33.10 -8.85
CA SER A 399 23.49 32.84 -9.66
C SER A 399 22.21 32.88 -8.81
N MET A 400 21.27 33.74 -9.20
CA MET A 400 19.99 34.10 -8.53
C MET A 400 18.91 33.00 -8.50
N GLY A 401 19.23 31.73 -8.78
CA GLY A 401 18.28 30.60 -8.76
C GLY A 401 18.14 29.89 -7.39
N SER A 402 18.47 30.59 -6.30
CA SER A 402 19.13 30.00 -5.13
C SER A 402 18.22 29.38 -4.04
N SER A 403 16.93 29.70 -3.98
CA SER A 403 16.08 29.28 -2.83
C SER A 403 15.70 27.79 -2.87
N MET A 404 15.09 27.31 -3.97
CA MET A 404 14.64 25.90 -4.07
C MET A 404 15.81 24.91 -4.11
N ALA A 405 16.92 25.32 -4.71
CA ALA A 405 18.15 24.55 -4.70
C ALA A 405 18.83 24.53 -3.32
N ALA A 406 18.63 25.54 -2.46
CA ALA A 406 19.17 25.55 -1.09
C ALA A 406 18.44 24.53 -0.18
N TRP A 407 17.12 24.40 -0.30
CA TRP A 407 16.36 23.39 0.46
C TRP A 407 16.78 21.96 0.14
N VAL A 408 16.92 21.62 -1.15
CA VAL A 408 17.40 20.30 -1.58
C VAL A 408 18.84 20.04 -1.10
N ARG A 409 19.67 21.10 -1.04
CA ARG A 409 21.03 21.04 -0.49
C ARG A 409 21.07 20.83 1.02
N ALA A 410 20.03 21.23 1.76
CA ALA A 410 19.94 21.06 3.21
C ALA A 410 19.52 19.64 3.65
N ILE A 411 18.91 18.85 2.75
CA ILE A 411 18.39 17.50 3.07
C ILE A 411 19.47 16.58 3.69
N PRO A 412 20.68 16.43 3.11
CA PRO A 412 21.69 15.55 3.69
C PRO A 412 22.19 16.02 5.06
N SER A 413 22.26 17.35 5.29
CA SER A 413 22.64 17.89 6.61
C SER A 413 21.57 17.65 7.66
N VAL A 414 20.28 17.83 7.33
CA VAL A 414 19.17 17.51 8.24
C VAL A 414 19.17 16.02 8.56
N LEU A 415 19.38 15.16 7.57
CA LEU A 415 19.46 13.71 7.77
C LEU A 415 20.58 13.33 8.74
N VAL A 416 21.77 13.94 8.62
CA VAL A 416 22.88 13.70 9.57
C VAL A 416 22.48 14.13 10.99
N VAL A 417 21.84 15.29 11.15
CA VAL A 417 21.39 15.77 12.47
C VAL A 417 20.36 14.81 13.08
N VAL A 418 19.36 14.40 12.31
CA VAL A 418 18.32 13.45 12.78
C VAL A 418 18.92 12.10 13.17
N VAL A 419 19.83 11.55 12.36
CA VAL A 419 20.51 10.29 12.69
C VAL A 419 21.40 10.43 13.92
N SER A 420 22.10 11.55 14.08
CA SER A 420 22.89 11.81 15.29
C SER A 420 22.04 11.93 16.54
N ALA A 421 20.87 12.57 16.46
CA ALA A 421 19.90 12.65 17.54
C ALA A 421 19.31 11.27 17.87
N SER A 422 19.01 10.45 16.86
CA SER A 422 18.58 9.06 17.03
C SER A 422 19.64 8.22 17.75
N LEU A 423 20.92 8.36 17.37
CA LEU A 423 22.01 7.63 18.02
C LEU A 423 22.22 8.11 19.47
N ALA A 424 22.07 9.41 19.74
CA ALA A 424 22.10 9.95 21.10
C ALA A 424 20.94 9.40 21.94
N ALA A 425 19.72 9.37 21.41
CA ALA A 425 18.56 8.79 22.08
C ALA A 425 18.78 7.30 22.41
N PHE A 426 19.35 6.53 21.47
CA PHE A 426 19.74 5.15 21.70
C PHE A 426 20.73 5.00 22.87
N LEU A 427 21.80 5.81 22.90
CA LEU A 427 22.81 5.78 23.96
C LEU A 427 22.23 6.15 25.33
N LEU A 428 21.24 7.05 25.36
CA LEU A 428 20.53 7.45 26.58
C LEU A 428 19.54 6.39 27.09
N GLY A 429 19.28 5.32 26.31
CA GLY A 429 18.38 4.22 26.66
C GLY A 429 16.97 4.33 26.06
N PHE A 430 16.75 5.24 25.10
CA PHE A 430 15.49 5.36 24.35
C PHE A 430 15.55 4.53 23.06
N ILE A 431 15.57 3.21 23.20
CA ILE A 431 15.70 2.27 22.07
C ILE A 431 14.49 2.37 21.13
N ALA A 432 13.27 2.43 21.67
CA ALA A 432 12.03 2.54 20.89
C ALA A 432 11.99 3.82 20.03
N LEU A 433 12.43 4.96 20.59
CA LEU A 433 12.53 6.22 19.86
C LEU A 433 13.54 6.12 18.71
N SER A 434 14.74 5.57 18.97
CA SER A 434 15.76 5.42 17.93
C SER A 434 15.31 4.47 16.80
N SER A 435 14.65 3.35 17.14
CA SER A 435 14.11 2.43 16.14
C SER A 435 13.01 3.08 15.31
N LEU A 436 12.14 3.89 15.93
CA LEU A 436 11.09 4.60 15.22
C LEU A 436 11.67 5.60 14.22
N VAL A 437 12.68 6.38 14.62
CA VAL A 437 13.35 7.33 13.72
C VAL A 437 13.99 6.59 12.54
N ALA A 438 14.66 5.45 12.79
CA ALA A 438 15.25 4.64 11.72
C ALA A 438 14.19 4.10 10.76
N GLN A 439 13.08 3.57 11.27
CA GLN A 439 11.97 3.06 10.47
C GLN A 439 11.33 4.14 9.59
N GLU A 440 11.11 5.34 10.13
CA GLU A 440 10.55 6.44 9.34
C GLU A 440 11.51 6.93 8.27
N ILE A 441 12.81 7.02 8.55
CA ILE A 441 13.80 7.35 7.50
C ILE A 441 13.78 6.30 6.39
N ILE A 442 13.72 5.01 6.72
CA ILE A 442 13.64 3.92 5.75
C ILE A 442 12.38 4.08 4.88
N TRP A 443 11.23 4.34 5.50
CA TRP A 443 9.96 4.54 4.80
C TRP A 443 9.98 5.71 3.85
N LEU A 444 10.35 6.89 4.37
CA LEU A 444 10.38 8.12 3.59
C LEU A 444 11.30 7.93 2.39
N THR A 445 12.47 7.32 2.61
CA THR A 445 13.41 7.02 1.53
C THR A 445 12.80 6.07 0.50
N LEU A 446 12.12 5.01 0.95
CA LEU A 446 11.49 4.03 0.07
C LEU A 446 10.34 4.66 -0.74
N VAL A 447 9.42 5.38 -0.09
CA VAL A 447 8.28 6.05 -0.72
C VAL A 447 8.75 7.11 -1.72
N VAL A 448 9.64 8.02 -1.29
CA VAL A 448 10.15 9.09 -2.15
C VAL A 448 10.91 8.53 -3.35
N SER A 449 11.76 7.52 -3.14
CA SER A 449 12.53 6.93 -4.24
C SER A 449 11.64 6.18 -5.24
N THR A 450 10.62 5.48 -4.74
CA THR A 450 9.65 4.77 -5.59
C THR A 450 8.82 5.76 -6.38
N ALA A 451 8.28 6.79 -5.73
CA ALA A 451 7.52 7.86 -6.37
C ALA A 451 8.35 8.57 -7.44
N TYR A 452 9.60 8.91 -7.13
CA TYR A 452 10.53 9.50 -8.08
C TYR A 452 10.72 8.62 -9.32
N LEU A 453 11.00 7.32 -9.13
CA LEU A 453 11.18 6.38 -10.24
C LEU A 453 9.93 6.28 -11.11
N LEU A 454 8.74 6.20 -10.49
CA LEU A 454 7.46 6.12 -11.21
C LEU A 454 7.14 7.42 -11.97
N VAL A 455 7.36 8.58 -11.36
CA VAL A 455 7.14 9.89 -12.01
C VAL A 455 8.07 10.05 -13.21
N VAL A 456 9.35 9.66 -13.08
CA VAL A 456 10.30 9.68 -14.20
C VAL A 456 9.88 8.71 -15.30
N LEU A 457 9.46 7.50 -14.94
CA LEU A 457 8.98 6.50 -15.91
C LEU A 457 7.76 7.00 -16.68
N VAL A 458 6.75 7.53 -15.98
CA VAL A 458 5.57 8.13 -16.59
C VAL A 458 5.99 9.28 -17.50
N THR A 459 6.86 10.17 -17.03
CA THR A 459 7.34 11.30 -17.82
C THR A 459 7.95 10.86 -19.14
N ASP A 460 8.91 9.93 -19.08
CA ASP A 460 9.61 9.47 -20.27
C ASP A 460 8.70 8.69 -21.23
N VAL A 461 7.73 7.93 -20.72
CA VAL A 461 6.76 7.19 -21.54
C VAL A 461 5.88 8.17 -22.31
N PHE A 462 5.27 9.15 -21.64
CA PHE A 462 4.39 10.10 -22.30
C PHE A 462 5.14 11.03 -23.26
N ASP A 463 6.33 11.51 -22.89
CA ASP A 463 7.17 12.31 -23.79
C ASP A 463 7.54 11.52 -25.05
N SER A 464 7.81 10.21 -24.93
CA SER A 464 8.09 9.35 -26.09
C SER A 464 6.89 9.14 -27.00
N LEU A 465 5.67 9.12 -26.44
CA LEU A 465 4.45 8.96 -27.21
C LEU A 465 4.09 10.26 -27.93
N VAL A 466 4.29 11.40 -27.29
CA VAL A 466 4.14 12.73 -27.92
C VAL A 466 5.12 12.86 -29.09
N ALA A 467 6.40 12.51 -28.89
CA ALA A 467 7.39 12.55 -29.97
C ALA A 467 7.05 11.62 -31.15
N ARG A 468 6.38 10.48 -30.90
CA ARG A 468 5.87 9.61 -31.97
C ARG A 468 4.74 10.26 -32.76
N VAL A 469 3.80 10.92 -32.08
CA VAL A 469 2.70 11.65 -32.74
C VAL A 469 3.23 12.80 -33.59
N GLU A 470 4.22 13.55 -33.09
CA GLU A 470 4.91 14.60 -33.87
C GLU A 470 5.63 14.02 -35.09
N GLN A 471 6.25 12.85 -34.97
CA GLN A 471 6.90 12.16 -36.08
C GLN A 471 5.89 11.65 -37.12
N GLU A 472 4.74 11.13 -36.69
CA GLU A 472 3.64 10.72 -37.59
C GLU A 472 3.02 11.91 -38.32
N GLN A 473 2.90 13.07 -37.66
CA GLN A 473 2.49 14.32 -38.29
C GLN A 473 3.51 14.79 -39.34
N ALA A 474 4.80 14.77 -39.02
CA ALA A 474 5.86 15.15 -39.94
C ALA A 474 5.98 14.20 -41.16
N ALA A 475 5.44 12.99 -41.05
CA ALA A 475 5.35 12.01 -42.13
C ALA A 475 4.03 12.09 -42.93
N ASP A 476 3.23 13.14 -42.71
CA ASP A 476 1.89 13.35 -43.31
C ASP A 476 0.90 12.18 -43.08
N LEU A 477 1.15 11.33 -42.09
CA LEU A 477 0.27 10.21 -41.74
C LEU A 477 -0.92 10.65 -40.87
N LEU A 478 -0.87 11.85 -40.30
CA LEU A 478 -1.91 12.42 -39.44
C LEU A 478 -2.16 13.89 -39.80
N ALA A 479 -3.44 14.27 -39.84
CA ALA A 479 -3.83 15.67 -39.98
C ALA A 479 -3.31 16.50 -38.79
N ALA A 480 -2.83 17.72 -39.05
CA ALA A 480 -2.26 18.60 -38.02
C ALA A 480 -3.20 18.83 -36.82
N GLN A 481 -4.51 18.89 -37.07
CA GLN A 481 -5.52 19.05 -36.02
C GLN A 481 -5.66 17.79 -35.14
N GLN A 482 -5.56 16.59 -35.72
CA GLN A 482 -5.60 15.33 -34.98
C GLN A 482 -4.31 15.08 -34.18
N ALA A 483 -3.16 15.45 -34.71
CA ALA A 483 -1.89 15.39 -33.98
C ALA A 483 -1.89 16.34 -32.77
N ARG A 484 -2.37 17.57 -32.94
CA ARG A 484 -2.48 18.56 -31.86
C ARG A 484 -3.41 18.10 -30.73
N THR A 485 -4.57 17.54 -31.05
CA THR A 485 -5.51 17.03 -30.04
C THR A 485 -4.95 15.82 -29.30
N ARG A 486 -4.30 14.88 -30.00
CA ARG A 486 -3.61 13.75 -29.36
C ARG A 486 -2.52 14.23 -28.41
N CYS A 487 -1.61 15.10 -28.84
CA CYS A 487 -0.56 15.62 -27.97
C CYS A 487 -1.12 16.32 -26.72
N GLN A 488 -2.18 17.12 -26.86
CA GLN A 488 -2.85 17.76 -25.71
C GLN A 488 -3.41 16.74 -24.71
N VAL A 489 -4.06 15.68 -25.20
CA VAL A 489 -4.58 14.60 -24.33
C VAL A 489 -3.43 13.87 -23.63
N LEU A 490 -2.36 13.53 -24.35
CA LEU A 490 -1.19 12.87 -23.77
C LEU A 490 -0.53 13.71 -22.67
N VAL A 491 -0.38 15.01 -22.88
CA VAL A 491 0.18 15.92 -21.87
C VAL A 491 -0.74 16.04 -20.66
N LEU A 492 -2.06 16.13 -20.86
CA LEU A 492 -3.03 16.21 -19.77
C LEU A 492 -3.05 14.93 -18.93
N VAL A 493 -3.11 13.75 -19.57
CA VAL A 493 -3.08 12.45 -18.90
C VAL A 493 -1.77 12.24 -18.16
N SER A 494 -0.64 12.62 -18.76
CA SER A 494 0.67 12.60 -18.12
C SER A 494 0.70 13.48 -16.86
N GLY A 495 0.20 14.72 -16.96
CA GLY A 495 0.13 15.65 -15.83
C GLY A 495 -0.74 15.11 -14.68
N ALA A 496 -1.92 14.60 -15.03
CA ALA A 496 -2.82 13.97 -14.08
C ALA A 496 -2.21 12.75 -13.37
N LEU A 497 -1.58 11.84 -14.12
CA LEU A 497 -0.98 10.64 -13.55
C LEU A 497 0.21 10.99 -12.62
N ARG A 498 1.02 11.98 -12.99
CA ARG A 498 2.10 12.48 -12.10
C ARG A 498 1.53 13.10 -10.82
N LEU A 499 0.50 13.92 -10.93
CA LEU A 499 -0.17 14.52 -9.77
C LEU A 499 -0.76 13.43 -8.86
N MET A 500 -1.41 12.42 -9.44
CA MET A 500 -1.93 11.26 -8.71
C MET A 500 -0.81 10.50 -7.99
N LEU A 501 0.32 10.23 -8.65
CA LEU A 501 1.47 9.57 -8.03
C LEU A 501 2.06 10.39 -6.87
N ILE A 502 2.11 11.72 -7.01
CA ILE A 502 2.59 12.62 -5.95
C ILE A 502 1.61 12.64 -4.77
N LEU A 503 0.30 12.78 -5.02
CA LEU A 503 -0.71 12.72 -3.97
C LEU A 503 -0.70 11.38 -3.25
N PHE A 504 -0.50 10.28 -3.98
CA PHE A 504 -0.38 8.95 -3.40
C PHE A 504 0.88 8.82 -2.53
N ALA A 505 2.00 9.36 -2.98
CA ALA A 505 3.23 9.40 -2.19
C ALA A 505 3.07 10.26 -0.93
N ILE A 506 2.42 11.43 -1.02
CA ILE A 506 2.10 12.29 0.12
C ILE A 506 1.18 11.55 1.09
N ALA A 507 0.12 10.89 0.60
CA ALA A 507 -0.76 10.08 1.42
C ALA A 507 0.03 8.99 2.18
N LEU A 508 0.90 8.24 1.48
CA LEU A 508 1.79 7.23 2.07
C LEU A 508 2.72 7.78 3.16
N VAL A 509 3.17 9.03 3.01
CA VAL A 509 4.03 9.73 3.98
C VAL A 509 3.23 10.26 5.18
N LEU A 510 2.03 10.78 4.94
CA LEU A 510 1.14 11.32 5.97
C LEU A 510 0.39 10.24 6.76
N LEU A 511 0.56 8.95 6.42
CA LEU A 511 0.01 7.88 7.24
C LEU A 511 0.48 8.05 8.69
N PRO A 512 -0.44 8.04 9.66
CA PRO A 512 -0.06 8.16 11.06
C PRO A 512 0.94 7.06 11.45
N PHE A 513 1.83 7.40 12.38
CA PHE A 513 2.81 6.48 12.96
C PHE A 513 2.10 5.20 13.40
N GLY A 514 2.57 4.05 12.90
CA GLY A 514 2.01 2.76 13.29
C GLY A 514 2.33 2.50 14.76
N GLU A 515 1.34 2.05 15.51
CA GLU A 515 1.40 1.85 16.97
C GLU A 515 2.29 0.66 17.41
N ASP A 516 2.96 -0.04 16.47
CA ASP A 516 3.84 -1.19 16.76
C ASP A 516 5.05 -1.26 15.79
N PRO A 517 6.31 -1.24 16.29
CA PRO A 517 7.52 -1.34 15.48
C PRO A 517 7.67 -2.63 14.67
N GLY A 518 7.01 -3.73 15.08
CA GLY A 518 7.16 -5.06 14.47
C GLY A 518 6.16 -5.38 13.34
N ASP A 519 5.03 -4.68 13.28
CA ASP A 519 3.96 -4.91 12.28
C ASP A 519 3.79 -3.76 11.27
N TRP A 520 4.71 -2.80 11.34
CA TRP A 520 4.66 -1.51 10.69
C TRP A 520 4.50 -1.57 9.16
N LEU A 521 5.25 -2.45 8.47
CA LEU A 521 5.21 -2.53 7.01
C LEU A 521 3.92 -3.15 6.46
N ARG A 522 3.38 -4.18 7.13
CA ARG A 522 2.19 -4.92 6.66
C ARG A 522 0.93 -4.07 6.77
N ARG A 523 0.77 -3.32 7.87
CA ARG A 523 -0.38 -2.43 8.06
C ARG A 523 -0.36 -1.23 7.11
N ARG A 524 0.82 -0.64 6.83
CA ARG A 524 0.94 0.45 5.86
C ARG A 524 0.58 0.02 4.44
N LEU A 525 0.90 -1.21 4.05
CA LEU A 525 0.50 -1.78 2.76
C LEU A 525 -1.00 -2.16 2.73
N GLY A 526 -1.55 -2.71 3.82
CA GLY A 526 -2.98 -3.02 3.94
C GLY A 526 -3.89 -1.79 3.97
N PHE A 527 -3.41 -0.66 4.48
CA PHE A 527 -4.14 0.61 4.54
C PHE A 527 -4.58 1.14 3.16
N LEU A 528 -3.79 0.86 2.11
CA LEU A 528 -4.13 1.22 0.73
C LEU A 528 -5.45 0.59 0.26
N LEU A 529 -5.85 -0.52 0.86
CA LEU A 529 -7.08 -1.26 0.55
C LEU A 529 -8.25 -0.88 1.47
N VAL A 530 -7.98 -0.46 2.72
CA VAL A 530 -9.01 -0.28 3.76
C VAL A 530 -9.43 1.20 3.97
N GLY A 531 -8.53 2.18 3.72
CA GLY A 531 -8.87 3.61 3.74
C GLY A 531 -9.01 4.26 5.14
N PHE A 532 -9.40 5.55 5.15
CA PHE A 532 -9.45 6.42 6.33
C PHE A 532 -10.88 6.92 6.60
N GLN A 533 -11.32 6.90 7.86
CA GLN A 533 -12.57 7.51 8.33
C GLN A 533 -12.25 8.76 9.16
N ILE A 534 -12.59 9.96 8.67
CA ILE A 534 -12.75 11.15 9.53
C ILE A 534 -14.25 11.47 9.53
N GLY A 535 -14.91 11.27 10.67
CA GLY A 535 -16.35 11.46 10.78
C GLY A 535 -17.14 10.49 9.88
N GLU A 536 -18.19 10.99 9.23
CA GLU A 536 -19.06 10.22 8.31
C GLU A 536 -18.51 10.09 6.88
N ALA A 537 -17.38 10.73 6.56
CA ALA A 537 -16.80 10.69 5.22
C ALA A 537 -15.56 9.78 5.17
N GLN A 538 -15.67 8.69 4.40
CA GLN A 538 -14.55 7.79 4.12
C GLN A 538 -13.66 8.35 3.01
N ILE A 539 -12.63 9.11 3.39
CA ILE A 539 -11.62 9.58 2.42
C ILE A 539 -10.65 8.43 2.14
N ARG A 540 -10.99 7.60 1.15
CA ARG A 540 -10.07 6.56 0.65
C ARG A 540 -9.16 7.21 -0.42
N PRO A 541 -7.83 7.05 -0.36
CA PRO A 541 -6.94 7.49 -1.44
C PRO A 541 -7.34 6.90 -2.81
N ALA A 542 -7.88 5.68 -2.80
CA ALA A 542 -8.51 5.05 -3.96
C ALA A 542 -9.72 5.84 -4.48
N SER A 543 -10.58 6.39 -3.60
CA SER A 543 -11.71 7.24 -4.00
C SER A 543 -11.22 8.52 -4.66
N ILE A 544 -10.18 9.18 -4.13
CA ILE A 544 -9.58 10.38 -4.76
C ILE A 544 -9.08 10.06 -6.17
N ALA A 545 -8.42 8.91 -6.34
CA ALA A 545 -7.96 8.43 -7.65
C ALA A 545 -9.12 8.18 -8.61
N VAL A 546 -10.17 7.48 -8.16
CA VAL A 546 -11.38 7.21 -8.95
C VAL A 546 -12.07 8.51 -9.33
N THR A 547 -12.22 9.45 -8.41
CA THR A 547 -12.78 10.79 -8.66
C THR A 547 -12.02 11.53 -9.75
N LEU A 548 -10.69 11.51 -9.70
CA LEU A 548 -9.86 12.18 -10.70
C LEU A 548 -9.95 11.49 -12.07
N VAL A 549 -10.01 10.15 -12.11
CA VAL A 549 -10.25 9.37 -13.34
C VAL A 549 -11.63 9.68 -13.93
N VAL A 550 -12.68 9.68 -13.11
CA VAL A 550 -14.05 10.03 -13.51
C VAL A 550 -14.11 11.44 -14.08
N LEU A 551 -13.42 12.41 -13.45
CA LEU A 551 -13.40 13.80 -13.90
C LEU A 551 -12.69 13.92 -15.26
N LEU A 552 -11.55 13.23 -15.46
CA LEU A 552 -10.82 13.25 -16.72
C LEU A 552 -11.59 12.55 -17.86
N VAL A 553 -12.09 11.33 -17.60
CA VAL A 553 -12.83 10.55 -18.60
C VAL A 553 -14.17 11.22 -18.92
N GLY A 554 -14.85 11.76 -17.92
CA GLY A 554 -16.08 12.53 -18.09
C GLY A 554 -15.85 13.81 -18.88
N ALA A 555 -14.85 14.62 -18.53
CA ALA A 555 -14.52 15.85 -19.25
C ALA A 555 -14.13 15.57 -20.71
N TYR A 556 -13.40 14.47 -20.96
CA TYR A 556 -13.07 14.03 -22.30
C TYR A 556 -14.33 13.61 -23.09
N SER A 557 -15.23 12.84 -22.45
CA SER A 557 -16.49 12.40 -23.08
C SER A 557 -17.38 13.58 -23.46
N VAL A 558 -17.52 14.58 -22.58
CA VAL A 558 -18.25 15.83 -22.86
C VAL A 558 -17.62 16.59 -24.02
N ARG A 559 -16.28 16.63 -24.10
CA ARG A 559 -15.57 17.28 -25.19
C ARG A 559 -15.80 16.60 -26.54
N VAL A 560 -15.73 15.26 -26.57
CA VAL A 560 -15.99 14.45 -27.78
C VAL A 560 -17.44 14.60 -28.22
N MET A 561 -18.40 14.56 -27.29
CA MET A 561 -19.81 14.74 -27.59
C MET A 561 -20.10 16.15 -28.10
N ARG A 562 -19.51 17.19 -27.51
CA ARG A 562 -19.63 18.58 -28.00
C ARG A 562 -19.05 18.75 -29.39
N SER A 563 -17.88 18.17 -29.69
CA SER A 563 -17.30 18.26 -31.04
C SER A 563 -18.13 17.48 -32.06
N TRP A 564 -18.63 16.30 -31.71
CA TRP A 564 -19.51 15.51 -32.59
C TRP A 564 -20.82 16.24 -32.91
N ILE A 565 -21.45 16.83 -31.90
CA ILE A 565 -22.68 17.62 -32.07
C ILE A 565 -22.42 18.85 -32.95
N SER A 566 -21.32 19.56 -32.73
CA SER A 566 -20.95 20.75 -33.50
C SER A 566 -20.56 20.45 -34.95
N ASP A 567 -19.80 19.37 -35.17
CA ASP A 567 -19.12 19.12 -36.45
C ASP A 567 -19.88 18.13 -37.35
N GLN A 568 -20.73 17.25 -36.80
CA GLN A 568 -21.44 16.22 -37.58
C GLN A 568 -22.97 16.33 -37.49
N PHE A 569 -23.53 16.69 -36.33
CA PHE A 569 -24.98 16.64 -36.13
C PHE A 569 -25.70 17.97 -36.48
N LEU A 570 -25.20 19.09 -35.96
CA LEU A 570 -25.81 20.40 -36.16
C LEU A 570 -25.63 21.01 -37.57
N PRO A 571 -24.62 20.68 -38.38
CA PRO A 571 -24.53 21.18 -39.77
C PRO A 571 -25.59 20.58 -40.70
N VAL A 572 -26.19 19.45 -40.33
CA VAL A 572 -27.24 18.77 -41.11
C VAL A 572 -28.62 19.37 -40.79
N THR A 573 -28.74 20.14 -39.72
CA THR A 573 -29.96 20.86 -39.34
C THR A 573 -29.92 22.30 -39.87
N ARG A 574 -31.05 22.84 -40.31
CA ARG A 574 -31.19 24.22 -40.86
C ARG A 574 -31.10 25.32 -39.78
N LEU A 575 -30.18 25.18 -38.82
CA LEU A 575 -29.98 26.13 -37.72
C LEU A 575 -28.90 27.15 -38.07
N ASP A 576 -29.17 28.42 -37.75
CA ASP A 576 -28.22 29.53 -37.89
C ASP A 576 -26.97 29.32 -37.02
N GLU A 577 -25.83 29.83 -37.47
CA GLU A 577 -24.50 29.64 -36.88
C GLU A 577 -24.42 30.08 -35.40
N SER A 578 -25.16 31.15 -35.04
CA SER A 578 -25.27 31.65 -33.66
C SER A 578 -26.07 30.72 -32.74
N MET A 579 -27.09 30.05 -33.27
CA MET A 579 -27.94 29.11 -32.54
C MET A 579 -27.19 27.78 -32.32
N ARG A 580 -26.43 27.34 -33.34
CA ARG A 580 -25.57 26.15 -33.31
C ARG A 580 -24.52 26.24 -32.20
N THR A 581 -23.79 27.35 -32.18
CA THR A 581 -22.74 27.60 -31.19
C THR A 581 -23.30 27.72 -29.77
N SER A 582 -24.44 28.39 -29.59
CA SER A 582 -25.11 28.49 -28.29
C SER A 582 -25.61 27.14 -27.78
N ALA A 583 -26.27 26.33 -28.62
CA ALA A 583 -26.76 25.01 -28.25
C ALA A 583 -25.62 24.05 -27.87
N ALA A 584 -24.53 24.03 -28.64
CA ALA A 584 -23.36 23.21 -28.35
C ALA A 584 -22.64 23.64 -27.05
N ASN A 585 -22.63 24.94 -26.74
CA ASN A 585 -22.07 25.44 -25.48
C ASN A 585 -22.93 25.06 -24.28
N LEU A 586 -24.26 25.17 -24.38
CA LEU A 586 -25.20 24.85 -23.32
C LEU A 586 -25.17 23.36 -22.96
N LEU A 587 -25.16 22.49 -23.98
CA LEU A 587 -24.95 21.04 -23.83
C LEU A 587 -23.58 20.71 -23.22
N GLY A 588 -22.54 21.45 -23.60
CA GLY A 588 -21.21 21.31 -23.00
C GLY A 588 -21.21 21.62 -21.50
N TYR A 589 -21.82 22.73 -21.09
CA TYR A 589 -21.89 23.12 -19.68
C TYR A 589 -22.71 22.15 -18.83
N LEU A 590 -23.85 21.67 -19.34
CA LEU A 590 -24.64 20.61 -18.71
C LEU A 590 -23.84 19.31 -18.55
N GLY A 591 -23.09 18.93 -19.58
CA GLY A 591 -22.21 17.76 -19.54
C GLY A 591 -21.10 17.89 -18.48
N TYR A 592 -20.40 19.03 -18.45
CA TYR A 592 -19.36 19.25 -17.44
C TYR A 592 -19.92 19.28 -16.02
N PHE A 593 -21.11 19.87 -15.83
CA PHE A 593 -21.80 19.86 -14.54
C PHE A 593 -22.14 18.44 -14.08
N ALA A 594 -22.69 17.60 -14.96
CA ALA A 594 -22.97 16.19 -14.67
C ALA A 594 -21.69 15.41 -14.29
N VAL A 595 -20.58 15.65 -15.01
CA VAL A 595 -19.29 15.02 -14.69
C VAL A 595 -18.77 15.43 -13.31
N ILE A 596 -18.90 16.72 -12.95
CA ILE A 596 -18.53 17.21 -11.62
C ILE A 596 -19.38 16.53 -10.54
N MET A 597 -20.70 16.40 -10.76
CA MET A 597 -21.60 15.71 -9.83
C MET A 597 -21.23 14.24 -9.63
N ILE A 598 -20.92 13.51 -10.71
CA ILE A 598 -20.47 12.12 -10.63
C ILE A 598 -19.11 12.01 -9.94
N ALA A 599 -18.21 12.96 -10.18
CA ALA A 599 -16.92 13.03 -9.51
C ALA A 599 -17.08 13.25 -7.99
N VAL A 600 -17.94 14.18 -7.57
CA VAL A 600 -18.25 14.43 -6.14
C VAL A 600 -18.89 13.20 -5.49
N SER A 601 -19.80 12.52 -6.18
CA SER A 601 -20.42 11.28 -5.70
C SER A 601 -19.39 10.16 -5.52
N SER A 602 -18.45 9.99 -6.46
CA SER A 602 -17.37 8.99 -6.35
C SER A 602 -16.39 9.24 -5.21
N LEU A 603 -16.32 10.48 -4.71
CA LEU A 603 -15.51 10.85 -3.56
C LEU A 603 -16.16 10.41 -2.23
N GLY A 604 -17.39 9.88 -2.27
CA GLY A 604 -18.14 9.43 -1.10
C GLY A 604 -18.88 10.55 -0.37
N ILE A 605 -19.01 11.72 -1.00
CA ILE A 605 -19.82 12.83 -0.47
C ILE A 605 -21.25 12.64 -0.96
N GLY A 606 -22.17 12.32 -0.05
CA GLY A 606 -23.60 12.20 -0.38
C GLY A 606 -24.11 13.51 -0.98
N LEU A 607 -24.66 13.44 -2.20
CA LEU A 607 -25.24 14.58 -2.92
C LEU A 607 -26.38 15.27 -2.14
N GLU A 608 -26.95 14.56 -1.19
CA GLU A 608 -28.00 14.97 -0.25
C GLU A 608 -27.59 16.16 0.63
N ARG A 609 -26.30 16.36 0.88
CA ARG A 609 -25.78 17.44 1.75
C ARG A 609 -25.55 18.78 1.05
N MET A 610 -25.63 18.83 -0.28
CA MET A 610 -25.47 20.07 -1.05
C MET A 610 -26.80 20.69 -1.48
N ALA A 611 -27.92 19.96 -1.29
CA ALA A 611 -29.27 20.42 -1.59
C ALA A 611 -30.04 20.92 -0.35
N SER A 612 -29.40 20.93 0.83
CA SER A 612 -29.93 21.43 2.10
C SER A 612 -29.33 22.78 2.48
#